data_AF-A0AAP0WUQ5-F1
#
_entry.id   AF-A0AAP0WUQ5-F1
#
_cell.length_a   1.000
_cell.length_b   1.000
_cell.length_c   1.000
_cell.angle_alpha   90.00
_cell.angle_beta   90.00
_cell.angle_gamma   90.00
#
_symmetry.space_group_name_H-M   'P 1'
#
loop_
_entity.id
_entity.type
_entity.pdbx_description
1 polymer ?
#
loop_
_entity_poly.entity_id
_entity_poly.type
_entity_poly.pdbx_seq_one_letter_code
_entity_poly.pdbx_strand_id
1 'polypeptide(L)'
;MNGMMHRSMKQGVGGGGGRGGEVGEHRRVKEFLVYGNTNLEDDWLAASPDGVVIDKILYGSSSGGVLEIKCPFFNADASRAPPWKRVPLYCIPQAQGLMEIMNMDWMHFYVWTPMGSSLFELSRDVDYWDALKRALSDFWWKHVQPGREMCSKYNITDPLTQLPSLKPPPKHELFGDILRESKRIVDKSNLLNFEIHGKLPKWTHV
;
A
#
# COMPACT_ATOMS: atom_id res chain seq x y z
N MET A 1 -30.03 -32.37 -46.73
CA MET A 1 -29.63 -31.81 -48.03
C MET A 1 -28.49 -30.84 -47.80
N ASN A 2 -27.36 -31.09 -48.49
CA ASN A 2 -26.08 -30.35 -48.58
C ASN A 2 -25.28 -30.22 -47.26
N GLY A 3 -24.11 -30.85 -47.06
CA GLY A 3 -22.93 -31.04 -47.93
C GLY A 3 -21.93 -29.90 -47.60
N MET A 4 -20.65 -30.03 -47.23
CA MET A 4 -19.50 -30.89 -47.58
C MET A 4 -18.44 -30.72 -46.45
N MET A 5 -17.72 -31.74 -45.97
CA MET A 5 -16.34 -32.14 -46.35
C MET A 5 -15.28 -31.02 -46.20
N HIS A 6 -14.04 -31.18 -45.68
CA HIS A 6 -13.17 -32.35 -45.54
C HIS A 6 -12.00 -32.10 -44.55
N ARG A 7 -11.42 -33.21 -44.08
CA ARG A 7 -10.26 -33.46 -43.18
C ARG A 7 -8.92 -32.84 -43.63
N SER A 8 -7.95 -32.67 -42.71
CA SER A 8 -6.86 -33.66 -42.48
C SER A 8 -5.74 -33.17 -41.55
N MET A 9 -5.33 -34.07 -40.65
CA MET A 9 -4.04 -34.11 -39.95
C MET A 9 -2.87 -34.23 -40.93
N LYS A 10 -1.70 -33.67 -40.56
CA LYS A 10 -0.38 -34.27 -40.78
C LYS A 10 0.54 -33.96 -39.59
N GLN A 11 1.11 -35.03 -39.02
CA GLN A 11 2.28 -35.00 -38.15
C GLN A 11 3.56 -34.86 -38.99
N GLY A 12 4.58 -34.23 -38.43
CA GLY A 12 5.96 -34.21 -38.95
C GLY A 12 6.92 -33.91 -37.81
N VAL A 13 7.88 -34.82 -37.59
CA VAL A 13 8.87 -34.87 -36.50
C VAL A 13 10.24 -34.36 -37.00
N GLY A 14 11.02 -33.79 -36.07
CA GLY A 14 12.48 -33.56 -36.16
C GLY A 14 12.84 -32.07 -36.17
N GLY A 15 13.75 -31.51 -35.37
CA GLY A 15 14.81 -32.03 -34.51
C GLY A 15 15.98 -31.03 -34.62
N GLY A 16 16.54 -30.55 -33.50
CA GLY A 16 17.70 -29.64 -33.52
C GLY A 16 17.74 -28.68 -32.33
N GLY A 17 18.69 -28.89 -31.43
CA GLY A 17 18.77 -28.22 -30.13
C GLY A 17 19.51 -26.89 -30.10
N GLY A 18 19.57 -26.32 -28.90
CA GLY A 18 20.54 -25.28 -28.57
C GLY A 18 20.04 -24.21 -27.60
N ARG A 19 20.48 -24.34 -26.34
CA ARG A 19 20.83 -23.26 -25.38
C ARG A 19 19.63 -22.42 -24.89
N GLY A 20 19.26 -22.50 -23.62
CA GLY A 20 20.14 -22.18 -22.50
C GLY A 20 19.84 -20.73 -22.09
N GLY A 21 18.98 -20.58 -21.10
CA GLY A 21 18.52 -19.31 -20.58
C GLY A 21 17.13 -19.46 -19.98
N GLU A 22 17.05 -20.12 -18.82
CA GLU A 22 15.92 -19.90 -17.92
C GLU A 22 15.94 -18.41 -17.57
N VAL A 23 15.10 -17.65 -18.27
CA VAL A 23 14.75 -16.30 -17.86
C VAL A 23 14.08 -16.47 -16.52
N GLY A 24 14.80 -16.13 -15.45
CA GLY A 24 14.29 -16.14 -14.09
C GLY A 24 12.90 -15.52 -14.10
N GLU A 25 11.92 -16.33 -13.68
CA GLU A 25 10.54 -15.92 -13.60
C GLU A 25 10.47 -14.67 -12.73
N HIS A 26 10.25 -13.51 -13.36
CA HIS A 26 9.92 -12.29 -12.65
C HIS A 26 8.59 -12.55 -11.95
N ARG A 27 8.66 -13.06 -10.71
CA ARG A 27 7.50 -13.22 -9.84
C ARG A 27 6.96 -11.83 -9.58
N ARG A 28 5.98 -11.44 -10.38
CA ARG A 28 5.31 -10.16 -10.29
C ARG A 28 4.37 -10.24 -9.09
N VAL A 29 4.89 -9.94 -7.91
CA VAL A 29 4.11 -9.93 -6.68
C VAL A 29 3.29 -8.63 -6.65
N LYS A 30 2.20 -8.58 -7.42
CA LYS A 30 1.06 -7.74 -7.08
C LYS A 30 0.18 -8.57 -6.16
N GLU A 31 0.58 -8.69 -4.91
CA GLU A 31 -0.23 -9.38 -3.91
C GLU A 31 -1.07 -8.33 -3.19
N PHE A 32 -2.36 -8.31 -3.52
CA PHE A 32 -3.37 -7.78 -2.60
C PHE A 32 -3.43 -8.76 -1.43
N LEU A 33 -3.07 -8.29 -0.23
CA LEU A 33 -3.08 -9.12 0.97
C LEU A 33 -4.23 -8.71 1.87
N VAL A 34 -5.05 -9.68 2.24
CA VAL A 34 -6.02 -9.55 3.33
C VAL A 34 -5.29 -9.90 4.62
N TYR A 35 -5.42 -9.05 5.63
CA TYR A 35 -4.80 -9.24 6.93
C TYR A 35 -5.34 -10.48 7.60
N GLY A 36 -4.49 -11.21 8.33
CA GLY A 36 -4.93 -12.39 9.04
C GLY A 36 -5.43 -13.51 8.13
N ASN A 37 -4.69 -13.87 7.07
CA ASN A 37 -5.00 -15.05 6.23
C ASN A 37 -5.07 -16.40 7.02
N THR A 38 -4.81 -16.36 8.33
CA THR A 38 -5.01 -17.41 9.33
C THR A 38 -5.88 -17.01 10.54
N ASN A 39 -6.26 -15.73 10.69
CA ASN A 39 -7.10 -15.20 11.76
C ASN A 39 -8.34 -14.49 11.18
N LEU A 40 -9.48 -15.17 11.23
CA LEU A 40 -10.75 -14.71 10.66
C LEU A 40 -11.30 -13.42 11.28
N GLU A 41 -10.79 -13.00 12.45
CA GLU A 41 -11.24 -11.76 13.13
C GLU A 41 -10.82 -10.47 12.41
N ASP A 42 -9.87 -10.57 11.48
CA ASP A 42 -9.18 -9.45 10.83
C ASP A 42 -9.38 -9.40 9.30
N ASP A 43 -10.28 -10.23 8.76
CA ASP A 43 -10.55 -10.39 7.32
C ASP A 43 -11.07 -9.12 6.61
N TRP A 44 -11.36 -8.08 7.39
CA TRP A 44 -11.86 -6.79 6.97
C TRP A 44 -10.75 -5.76 6.70
N LEU A 45 -9.50 -6.11 6.99
CA LEU A 45 -8.32 -5.29 6.69
C LEU A 45 -7.58 -5.86 5.49
N ALA A 46 -7.11 -4.98 4.60
CA ALA A 46 -6.30 -5.38 3.46
C ALA A 46 -5.31 -4.29 3.04
N ALA A 47 -4.25 -4.71 2.35
CA ALA A 47 -3.17 -3.87 1.87
C ALA A 47 -2.88 -4.14 0.39
N SER A 48 -2.44 -3.10 -0.31
CA SER A 48 -1.95 -3.17 -1.68
C SER A 48 -0.76 -2.24 -1.80
N PRO A 49 0.47 -2.70 -1.50
CA PRO A 49 1.66 -1.88 -1.65
C PRO A 49 1.99 -1.63 -3.13
N ASP A 50 2.72 -0.56 -3.43
CA ASP A 50 3.25 -0.32 -4.77
C ASP A 50 4.38 -1.30 -5.13
N GLY A 51 5.08 -1.81 -4.11
CA GLY A 51 6.04 -2.90 -4.27
C GLY A 51 6.49 -3.48 -2.93
N VAL A 52 7.22 -4.60 -3.01
CA VAL A 52 7.90 -5.23 -1.87
C VAL A 52 9.39 -5.24 -2.15
N VAL A 53 10.19 -4.87 -1.15
CA VAL A 53 11.64 -4.92 -1.19
C VAL A 53 12.09 -6.09 -0.33
N ILE A 54 12.69 -7.11 -0.96
CA ILE A 54 13.19 -8.30 -0.26
C ILE A 54 14.71 -8.20 -0.24
N ASP A 55 15.29 -7.91 0.93
CA ASP A 55 16.72 -8.07 1.10
C ASP A 55 17.06 -9.57 1.05
N LYS A 56 18.14 -9.91 0.35
CA LYS A 56 18.58 -11.30 0.19
C LYS A 56 18.66 -11.97 1.57
N ILE A 57 17.97 -13.10 1.70
CA ILE A 57 17.94 -13.92 2.92
C ILE A 57 19.38 -14.19 3.37
N LEU A 58 19.82 -13.49 4.41
CA LEU A 58 21.01 -13.82 5.17
C LEU A 58 20.53 -14.40 6.50
N TYR A 59 20.78 -15.69 6.72
CA TYR A 59 20.58 -16.36 8.01
C TYR A 59 19.13 -16.44 8.53
N GLY A 60 18.14 -16.67 7.65
CA GLY A 60 16.80 -17.12 8.08
C GLY A 60 15.89 -16.06 8.71
N SER A 61 16.32 -14.80 8.76
CA SER A 61 15.46 -13.65 9.11
C SER A 61 15.59 -12.60 8.02
N SER A 62 14.69 -12.61 7.03
CA SER A 62 14.61 -11.56 6.03
C SER A 62 13.88 -10.35 6.62
N SER A 63 14.60 -9.23 6.82
CA SER A 63 13.99 -7.92 7.02
C SER A 63 13.44 -7.42 5.69
N GLY A 64 12.19 -7.74 5.40
CA GLY A 64 11.50 -7.26 4.22
C GLY A 64 10.98 -5.83 4.41
N GLY A 65 10.88 -5.11 3.30
CA GLY A 65 10.38 -3.74 3.26
C GLY A 65 9.20 -3.58 2.31
N VAL A 66 8.39 -2.55 2.55
CA VAL A 66 7.33 -2.09 1.64
C VAL A 66 7.82 -0.90 0.83
N LEU A 67 7.48 -0.84 -0.46
CA LEU A 67 7.60 0.37 -1.27
C LEU A 67 6.21 1.01 -1.44
N GLU A 68 6.11 2.28 -1.10
CA GLU A 68 4.95 3.14 -1.38
C GLU A 68 5.43 4.34 -2.19
N ILE A 69 4.83 4.56 -3.36
CA ILE A 69 5.13 5.65 -4.29
C ILE A 69 4.00 6.67 -4.23
N LYS A 70 4.33 7.91 -3.88
CA LYS A 70 3.42 9.05 -3.99
C LYS A 70 3.82 9.96 -5.14
N CYS A 71 2.86 10.25 -6.00
CA CYS A 71 2.91 11.32 -6.98
C CYS A 71 1.90 12.39 -6.54
N PRO A 72 2.28 13.39 -5.73
CA PRO A 72 1.33 14.32 -5.15
C PRO A 72 0.60 15.11 -6.24
N PHE A 73 -0.73 15.22 -6.11
CA PHE A 73 -1.49 16.10 -6.98
C PHE A 73 -1.33 17.55 -6.51
N PHE A 74 -0.81 18.41 -7.37
CA PHE A 74 -0.69 19.83 -7.10
C PHE A 74 -1.78 20.56 -7.88
N ASN A 75 -2.76 21.15 -7.19
CA ASN A 75 -3.86 21.95 -7.76
C ASN A 75 -3.39 23.23 -8.51
N ALA A 76 -2.07 23.43 -8.63
CA ALA A 76 -1.40 24.56 -9.26
C ALA A 76 -0.46 24.03 -10.37
N ASP A 77 0.54 24.82 -10.77
CA ASP A 77 1.56 24.38 -11.72
C ASP A 77 2.43 23.25 -11.14
N ALA A 78 1.97 22.01 -11.32
CA ALA A 78 2.63 20.78 -10.88
C ALA A 78 4.06 20.65 -11.43
N SER A 79 4.41 21.39 -12.50
CA SER A 79 5.78 21.43 -13.02
C SER A 79 6.78 22.11 -12.07
N ARG A 80 6.30 22.83 -11.05
CA ARG A 80 7.10 23.65 -10.13
C ARG A 80 7.00 23.23 -8.66
N ALA A 81 6.37 22.10 -8.37
CA ALA A 81 6.24 21.64 -7.00
C ALA A 81 7.41 20.71 -6.63
N PRO A 82 8.23 21.07 -5.63
CA PRO A 82 9.33 20.20 -5.19
C PRO A 82 8.76 18.94 -4.50
N PRO A 83 9.51 17.82 -4.51
CA PRO A 83 9.21 16.67 -3.67
C PRO A 83 9.21 17.06 -2.19
N TRP A 84 8.52 16.26 -1.38
CA TRP A 84 8.43 16.54 0.04
C TRP A 84 9.78 16.37 0.73
N LYS A 85 10.10 17.26 1.67
CA LYS A 85 11.26 17.14 2.58
C LYS A 85 10.92 16.43 3.88
N ARG A 86 9.63 16.18 4.12
CA ARG A 86 9.10 15.52 5.31
C ARG A 86 7.81 14.79 4.94
N VAL A 87 7.62 13.57 5.43
CA VAL A 87 6.40 12.79 5.20
C VAL A 87 5.20 13.52 5.83
N PRO A 88 4.09 13.75 5.10
CA PRO A 88 2.87 14.31 5.68
C PRO A 88 2.26 13.38 6.72
N LEU A 89 1.75 13.94 7.83
CA LEU A 89 1.21 13.15 8.95
C LEU A 89 0.07 12.21 8.53
N TYR A 90 -0.77 12.64 7.58
CA TYR A 90 -1.89 11.83 7.08
C TYR A 90 -1.45 10.59 6.29
N CYS A 91 -0.18 10.49 5.88
CA CYS A 91 0.36 9.30 5.23
C CYS A 91 0.77 8.21 6.22
N ILE A 92 0.97 8.55 7.50
CA ILE A 92 1.47 7.60 8.51
C ILE A 92 0.50 6.45 8.82
N PRO A 93 -0.82 6.69 8.96
CA PRO A 93 -1.76 5.58 9.13
C PRO A 93 -1.68 4.55 8.00
N GLN A 94 -1.59 5.01 6.74
CA GLN A 94 -1.45 4.12 5.58
C GLN A 94 -0.10 3.39 5.62
N ALA A 95 1.00 4.11 5.89
CA ALA A 95 2.34 3.52 5.93
C ALA A 95 2.46 2.40 6.97
N GLN A 96 1.98 2.64 8.19
CA GLN A 96 1.99 1.66 9.28
C GLN A 96 1.06 0.49 9.00
N GLY A 97 -0.13 0.73 8.45
CA GLY A 97 -1.04 -0.35 8.07
C GLY A 97 -0.51 -1.24 6.96
N LEU A 98 0.18 -0.68 5.95
CA LEU A 98 0.84 -1.48 4.92
C LEU A 98 1.94 -2.36 5.53
N MET A 99 2.82 -1.81 6.36
CA MET A 99 3.91 -2.60 6.99
C MET A 99 3.36 -3.71 7.88
N GLU A 100 2.32 -3.43 8.67
CA GLU A 100 1.73 -4.45 9.53
C GLU A 100 1.03 -5.54 8.72
N ILE A 101 0.17 -5.16 7.75
CA ILE A 101 -0.60 -6.14 6.98
C ILE A 101 0.31 -7.03 6.13
N MET A 102 1.40 -6.45 5.60
CA MET A 102 2.40 -7.18 4.83
C MET A 102 3.43 -7.91 5.70
N ASN A 103 3.38 -7.75 7.04
CA ASN A 103 4.37 -8.26 7.99
C ASN A 103 5.82 -7.89 7.61
N MET A 104 6.06 -6.60 7.40
CA MET A 104 7.34 -6.03 6.98
C MET A 104 7.87 -5.06 8.03
N ASP A 105 9.18 -4.96 8.18
CA ASP A 105 9.79 -4.19 9.29
C ASP A 105 9.96 -2.70 8.98
N TRP A 106 10.03 -2.36 7.70
CA TRP A 106 10.29 -1.00 7.24
C TRP A 106 9.56 -0.69 5.93
N MET A 107 9.49 0.60 5.61
CA MET A 107 8.92 1.12 4.38
C MET A 107 9.87 2.13 3.75
N HIS A 108 10.06 2.01 2.44
CA HIS A 108 10.53 3.07 1.58
C HIS A 108 9.34 3.86 1.04
N PHE A 109 9.23 5.11 1.49
CA PHE A 109 8.21 6.04 1.05
C PHE A 109 8.84 6.99 0.02
N TYR A 110 8.56 6.73 -1.26
CA TYR A 110 9.14 7.45 -2.37
C TYR A 110 8.16 8.51 -2.89
N VAL A 111 8.60 9.76 -2.97
CA VAL A 111 7.82 10.86 -3.53
C VAL A 111 8.44 11.27 -4.84
N TRP A 112 7.64 11.28 -5.90
CA TRP A 112 8.07 11.75 -7.21
C TRP A 112 7.25 12.97 -7.65
N THR A 113 7.94 13.98 -8.18
CA THR A 113 7.36 15.13 -8.86
C THR A 113 8.17 15.44 -10.13
N PRO A 114 7.64 16.23 -11.08
CA PRO A 114 8.42 16.69 -12.23
C PRO A 114 9.70 17.47 -11.87
N MET A 115 9.75 18.07 -10.67
CA MET A 115 10.94 18.78 -10.18
C MET A 115 12.01 17.85 -9.60
N GLY A 116 11.66 16.65 -9.17
CA GLY A 116 12.60 15.72 -8.57
C GLY A 116 11.91 14.70 -7.67
N SER A 117 12.65 14.17 -6.71
CA SER A 117 12.17 13.09 -5.87
C SER A 117 12.75 13.12 -4.46
N SER A 118 12.07 12.44 -3.54
CA SER A 118 12.58 12.16 -2.21
C SER A 118 12.27 10.73 -1.78
N LEU A 119 13.16 10.16 -0.98
CA LEU A 119 13.03 8.82 -0.43
C LEU A 119 13.15 8.91 1.08
N PHE A 120 12.11 8.45 1.77
CA PHE A 120 12.11 8.31 3.21
C PHE A 120 12.13 6.84 3.61
N GLU A 121 12.77 6.56 4.73
CA GLU A 121 12.64 5.30 5.44
C GLU A 121 11.80 5.49 6.69
N LEU A 122 10.81 4.61 6.85
CA LEU A 122 9.93 4.52 8.01
C LEU A 122 10.07 3.13 8.61
N SER A 123 10.18 3.05 9.93
CA SER A 123 10.12 1.78 10.66
C SER A 123 8.68 1.46 11.07
N ARG A 124 8.35 0.17 11.11
CA ARG A 124 7.10 -0.31 11.68
C ARG A 124 7.04 -0.02 13.18
N ASP A 125 5.88 0.42 13.65
CA ASP A 125 5.63 0.81 15.04
C ASP A 125 4.36 0.09 15.52
N VAL A 126 4.57 -0.99 16.29
CA VAL A 126 3.49 -1.90 16.73
C VAL A 126 2.51 -1.17 17.66
N ASP A 127 3.01 -0.35 18.58
CA ASP A 127 2.17 0.41 19.50
C ASP A 127 1.27 1.42 18.76
N TYR A 128 1.81 2.06 17.72
CA TYR A 128 1.02 2.90 16.83
C TYR A 128 -0.06 2.10 16.10
N TRP A 129 0.31 0.95 15.54
CA TRP A 129 -0.63 0.08 14.85
C TRP A 129 -1.76 -0.38 15.77
N ASP A 130 -1.46 -0.79 17.00
CA ASP A 130 -2.48 -1.20 17.97
C ASP A 130 -3.49 -0.09 18.25
N ALA A 131 -3.02 1.16 18.38
CA ALA A 131 -3.90 2.30 18.54
C ALA A 131 -4.76 2.57 17.29
N LEU A 132 -4.17 2.48 16.10
CA LEU A 132 -4.87 2.65 14.84
C LEU A 132 -5.90 1.53 14.60
N LYS A 133 -5.53 0.27 14.84
CA LYS A 133 -6.38 -0.90 14.68
C LYS A 133 -7.62 -0.83 15.58
N ARG A 134 -7.49 -0.33 16.82
CA ARG A 134 -8.66 -0.05 17.68
C ARG A 134 -9.64 0.93 17.03
N ALA A 135 -9.14 2.05 16.50
CA ALA A 135 -9.99 3.03 15.82
C ALA A 135 -10.63 2.48 14.53
N LEU A 136 -9.87 1.67 13.77
CA LEU A 136 -10.36 1.00 12.56
C LEU A 136 -11.44 -0.05 12.88
N SER A 137 -11.24 -0.83 13.95
CA SER A 137 -12.20 -1.82 14.45
C SER A 137 -13.50 -1.17 14.88
N ASP A 138 -13.41 -0.07 15.64
CA ASP A 138 -14.58 0.73 16.02
C ASP A 138 -15.33 1.27 14.79
N PHE A 139 -14.60 1.82 13.82
CA PHE A 139 -15.18 2.27 12.56
C PHE A 139 -15.91 1.13 11.85
N TRP A 140 -15.27 -0.03 11.74
CA TRP A 140 -15.81 -1.18 11.03
C TRP A 140 -17.06 -1.76 11.69
N TRP A 141 -16.97 -2.13 12.97
CA TRP A 141 -18.04 -2.85 13.67
C TRP A 141 -19.19 -1.95 14.10
N LYS A 142 -18.94 -0.66 14.40
CA LYS A 142 -20.02 0.27 14.82
C LYS A 142 -20.73 0.93 13.63
N HIS A 143 -20.09 1.03 12.46
CA HIS A 143 -20.60 1.82 11.33
C HIS A 143 -20.72 1.02 10.03
N VAL A 144 -19.62 0.39 9.57
CA VAL A 144 -19.59 -0.24 8.24
C VAL A 144 -20.43 -1.52 8.21
N GLN A 145 -20.21 -2.42 9.16
CA GLN A 145 -20.90 -3.71 9.22
C GLN A 145 -22.42 -3.57 9.40
N PRO A 146 -22.92 -2.79 10.38
CA PRO A 146 -24.36 -2.52 10.49
C PRO A 146 -24.92 -1.84 9.24
N GLY A 147 -24.18 -0.91 8.63
CA GLY A 147 -24.61 -0.22 7.41
C GLY A 147 -24.79 -1.19 6.24
N ARG A 148 -23.82 -2.08 6.06
CA ARG A 148 -23.85 -3.16 5.06
C ARG A 148 -25.06 -4.06 5.26
N GLU A 149 -25.34 -4.47 6.50
CA GLU A 149 -26.50 -5.31 6.80
C GLU A 149 -27.83 -4.60 6.48
N MET A 150 -27.98 -3.34 6.85
CA MET A 150 -29.18 -2.56 6.56
C MET A 150 -29.40 -2.42 5.05
N CYS A 151 -28.35 -2.09 4.29
CA CYS A 151 -28.41 -2.00 2.83
C CYS A 151 -28.70 -3.34 2.16
N SER A 152 -28.30 -4.46 2.76
CA SER A 152 -28.60 -5.80 2.22
C SER A 152 -30.01 -6.27 2.55
N LYS A 153 -30.60 -5.84 3.67
CA LYS A 153 -31.92 -6.29 4.14
C LYS A 153 -33.06 -5.41 3.59
N TYR A 154 -32.79 -4.14 3.34
CA TYR A 154 -33.81 -3.15 2.96
C TYR A 154 -33.44 -2.46 1.64
N ASN A 155 -34.45 -1.97 0.91
CA ASN A 155 -34.25 -1.20 -0.32
C ASN A 155 -33.83 0.24 -0.01
N ILE A 156 -32.60 0.42 0.44
CA ILE A 156 -32.03 1.73 0.80
C ILE A 156 -31.46 2.39 -0.46
N THR A 157 -32.09 3.47 -0.89
CA THR A 157 -31.69 4.23 -2.09
C THR A 157 -30.68 5.34 -1.80
N ASP A 158 -30.69 5.89 -0.58
CA ASP A 158 -29.74 6.88 -0.10
C ASP A 158 -29.35 6.60 1.36
N PRO A 159 -28.27 5.85 1.60
CA PRO A 159 -27.81 5.53 2.95
C PRO A 159 -27.44 6.75 3.80
N LEU A 160 -27.03 7.87 3.20
CA LEU A 160 -26.60 9.05 3.95
C LEU A 160 -27.76 9.76 4.64
N THR A 161 -28.94 9.75 4.02
CA THR A 161 -30.16 10.33 4.59
C THR A 161 -30.99 9.32 5.36
N GLN A 162 -30.96 8.04 4.95
CA GLN A 162 -31.82 6.99 5.54
C GLN A 162 -31.16 6.26 6.72
N LEU A 163 -29.82 6.28 6.84
CA LEU A 163 -29.08 5.66 7.96
C LEU A 163 -28.17 6.67 8.70
N PRO A 164 -28.67 7.85 9.12
CA PRO A 164 -27.83 8.90 9.71
C PRO A 164 -27.20 8.47 11.03
N SER A 165 -27.82 7.55 11.77
CA SER A 165 -27.29 6.99 13.03
C SER A 165 -26.05 6.13 12.86
N LEU A 166 -25.85 5.54 11.67
CA LEU A 166 -24.67 4.73 11.35
C LEU A 166 -23.53 5.56 10.79
N LYS A 167 -23.76 6.86 10.51
CA LYS A 167 -22.70 7.76 10.05
C LYS A 167 -21.66 7.94 11.16
N PRO A 168 -20.37 7.64 10.89
CA PRO A 168 -19.32 7.85 11.87
C PRO A 168 -19.11 9.35 12.13
N PRO A 169 -18.70 9.72 13.36
CA PRO A 169 -18.31 11.10 13.64
C PRO A 169 -17.10 11.50 12.78
N PRO A 170 -16.90 12.80 12.49
CA PRO A 170 -15.76 13.26 11.68
C PRO A 170 -14.39 12.91 12.27
N LYS A 171 -14.30 12.67 13.58
CA LYS A 171 -13.08 12.29 14.29
C LYS A 171 -13.39 11.19 15.28
N HIS A 172 -12.53 10.17 15.30
CA HIS A 172 -12.51 9.14 16.34
C HIS A 172 -11.98 9.73 17.66
N GLU A 173 -12.34 9.14 18.80
CA GLU A 173 -11.83 9.56 20.12
C GLU A 173 -10.29 9.51 20.21
N LEU A 174 -9.68 8.48 19.59
CA LEU A 174 -8.23 8.29 19.51
C LEU A 174 -7.54 9.21 18.48
N PHE A 175 -8.27 10.07 17.76
CA PHE A 175 -7.69 10.91 16.70
C PHE A 175 -6.52 11.77 17.20
N GLY A 176 -6.64 12.36 18.38
CA GLY A 176 -5.58 13.20 18.95
C GLY A 176 -4.30 12.41 19.25
N ASP A 177 -4.44 11.22 19.80
CA ASP A 177 -3.31 10.32 20.10
C ASP A 177 -2.66 9.82 18.82
N ILE A 178 -3.44 9.32 17.86
CA ILE A 178 -2.93 8.86 16.56
C ILE A 178 -2.19 9.99 15.84
N LEU A 179 -2.69 11.22 15.89
CA LEU A 179 -2.01 12.37 15.27
C LEU A 179 -0.67 12.69 15.96
N ARG A 180 -0.64 12.68 17.29
CA ARG A 180 0.59 12.90 18.08
C ARG A 180 1.63 11.83 17.79
N GLU A 181 1.23 10.55 17.77
CA GLU A 181 2.14 9.45 17.48
C GLU A 181 2.58 9.43 16.02
N SER A 182 1.72 9.87 15.09
CA SER A 182 2.12 10.08 13.68
C SER A 182 3.24 11.11 13.58
N LYS A 183 3.17 12.19 14.36
CA LYS A 183 4.23 13.19 14.43
C LYS A 183 5.53 12.58 14.96
N ARG A 184 5.45 11.76 16.03
CA ARG A 184 6.62 11.05 16.59
C ARG A 184 7.30 10.17 15.54
N ILE A 185 6.52 9.42 14.76
CA ILE A 185 7.05 8.55 13.68
C ILE A 185 7.74 9.39 12.60
N VAL A 186 7.10 10.47 12.14
CA VAL A 186 7.73 11.37 11.15
C VAL A 186 9.01 12.02 11.68
N ASP A 187 9.05 12.42 12.95
CA ASP A 187 10.24 12.99 13.58
C ASP A 187 11.40 11.98 13.67
N LYS A 188 11.09 10.67 13.67
CA LYS A 188 12.08 9.58 13.63
C LYS A 188 12.39 9.07 12.21
N SER A 189 11.68 9.52 11.19
CA SER A 189 11.89 9.07 9.81
C SER A 189 13.20 9.59 9.23
N ASN A 190 13.85 8.78 8.40
CA ASN A 190 15.10 9.16 7.74
C ASN A 190 14.82 9.63 6.32
N LEU A 191 15.21 10.85 5.98
CA LEU A 191 15.27 11.29 4.58
C LEU A 191 16.56 10.74 3.95
N LEU A 192 16.46 9.60 3.27
CA LEU A 192 17.60 8.91 2.67
C LEU A 192 18.09 9.62 1.41
N ASN A 193 17.16 10.12 0.60
CA ASN A 193 17.48 10.81 -0.64
C ASN A 193 16.53 12.00 -0.84
N PHE A 194 17.07 13.08 -1.39
CA PHE A 194 16.32 14.22 -1.86
C PHE A 194 17.06 14.77 -3.06
N GLU A 195 16.39 14.89 -4.20
CA GLU A 195 16.98 15.46 -5.40
C GLU A 195 16.03 16.47 -6.05
N ILE A 196 16.63 17.43 -6.73
CA ILE A 196 15.93 18.39 -7.59
C ILE A 196 16.63 18.40 -8.94
N HIS A 197 15.87 18.17 -10.01
CA HIS A 197 16.33 18.12 -11.40
C HIS A 197 17.51 17.17 -11.61
N GLY A 198 17.47 16.00 -10.97
CA GLY A 198 18.50 14.97 -11.06
C GLY A 198 19.78 15.30 -10.28
N LYS A 199 19.75 16.30 -9.40
CA LYS A 199 20.91 16.73 -8.61
C LYS A 199 20.62 16.57 -7.12
N LEU A 200 21.52 15.89 -6.42
CA LEU A 200 21.55 15.87 -4.97
C LEU A 200 21.95 17.27 -4.45
N PRO A 201 21.20 17.86 -3.49
CA PRO A 201 21.64 19.07 -2.82
C PRO A 201 23.00 18.82 -2.17
N LYS A 202 23.89 19.82 -2.26
CA LYS A 202 25.10 19.82 -1.45
C LYS A 202 24.67 20.05 0.00
N TRP A 203 24.61 18.99 0.80
CA TRP A 203 24.44 19.13 2.24
C TRP A 203 25.72 19.75 2.81
N THR A 204 25.67 21.05 3.14
CA THR A 204 26.66 21.62 4.06
C THR A 204 26.28 21.15 5.45
N HIS A 205 27.07 20.25 6.03
CA HIS A 205 27.01 19.99 7.46
C HIS A 205 27.19 21.33 8.17
N VAL A 206 26.15 21.77 8.90
CA VAL A 206 26.21 22.91 9.83
C VAL A 206 26.34 22.36 11.23
#